data_AF-A0A2N0NQ18-F1
#
_entry.id   AF-A0A2N0NQ18-F1
#
_cell.length_a   1.000
_cell.length_b   1.000
_cell.length_c   1.000
_cell.angle_alpha   90.00
_cell.angle_beta   90.00
_cell.angle_gamma   90.00
#
_symmetry.space_group_name_H-M   'P 1'
#
loop_
_entity.id
_entity.type
_entity.pdbx_description
1 polymer ?
#
loop_
_entity_poly.entity_id
_entity_poly.type
_entity_poly.pdbx_seq_one_letter_code
_entity_poly.pdbx_strand_id
1 'polypeptide(L)'
;MSKVPKTLIKLDIDKLKLSLKKCIVGFEKLQYVIFSQLQVLKIRNAFPSNGIPIKFLENNGKNLKEIYICCNDKSFNLLNLAISKFCPMLRKLSTRIKNNELETLKIIFNSCKYLESIKIWCGGSFLSEKQALETVVKYSQNINELVLYHLYITQFILLPKELESFFINWSNRVPQKSLSLVIIVYLYEENTSLDKNDENIEIINKYIKLGVIKKFKVTDDYRYSI
;
A
#
# COMPACT_ATOMS: atom_id res chain seq x y z
N MET A 1 36.16 -10.03 9.88
CA MET A 1 35.50 -9.22 8.84
C MET A 1 34.59 -10.12 8.01
N SER A 2 33.29 -10.21 8.30
CA SER A 2 32.38 -11.04 7.48
C SER A 2 31.93 -10.28 6.23
N LYS A 3 32.31 -10.80 5.06
CA LYS A 3 31.87 -10.30 3.76
C LYS A 3 30.36 -10.47 3.65
N VAL A 4 29.62 -9.36 3.64
CA VAL A 4 28.20 -9.36 3.28
C VAL A 4 28.09 -9.74 1.80
N PRO A 5 27.30 -10.76 1.40
CA PRO A 5 27.15 -11.15 0.00
C PRO A 5 26.57 -10.00 -0.82
N LYS A 6 27.26 -9.60 -1.91
CA LYS A 6 26.91 -8.49 -2.81
C LYS A 6 25.55 -8.61 -3.52
N THR A 7 24.78 -9.68 -3.30
CA THR A 7 23.54 -10.01 -4.03
C THR A 7 22.23 -9.74 -3.28
N LEU A 8 22.26 -9.25 -2.04
CA LEU A 8 21.07 -9.17 -1.16
C LEU A 8 20.52 -7.75 -0.94
N ILE A 9 21.40 -6.74 -1.00
CA ILE A 9 21.10 -5.33 -0.69
C ILE A 9 21.50 -4.49 -1.90
N LYS A 10 20.53 -3.78 -2.50
CA LYS A 10 20.82 -2.73 -3.47
C LYS A 10 20.61 -1.39 -2.78
N LEU A 11 21.72 -0.75 -2.41
CA LEU A 11 21.74 0.62 -1.93
C LEU A 11 22.18 1.50 -3.10
N ASP A 12 21.30 2.42 -3.50
CA ASP A 12 21.59 3.43 -4.51
C ASP A 12 21.56 4.77 -3.77
N ILE A 13 22.74 5.18 -3.27
CA ILE A 13 22.89 6.37 -2.42
C ILE A 13 22.55 7.63 -3.23
N ASP A 14 22.96 7.67 -4.51
CA ASP A 14 22.67 8.77 -5.42
C ASP A 14 21.16 8.91 -5.68
N LYS A 15 20.41 7.81 -5.58
CA LYS A 15 18.94 7.80 -5.75
C LYS A 15 18.15 7.76 -4.45
N LEU A 16 18.81 7.95 -3.30
CA LEU A 16 18.16 8.01 -1.97
C LEU A 16 17.26 6.79 -1.69
N LYS A 17 17.69 5.61 -2.18
CA LYS A 17 16.85 4.41 -2.23
C LYS A 17 17.56 3.19 -1.65
N LEU A 18 16.88 2.54 -0.71
CA LEU A 18 17.25 1.25 -0.16
C LEU A 18 16.27 0.19 -0.67
N SER A 19 16.79 -0.85 -1.34
CA SER A 19 15.99 -1.98 -1.82
C SER A 19 16.56 -3.31 -1.35
N LEU A 20 15.73 -4.07 -0.63
CA LEU A 20 16.10 -5.34 -0.01
C LEU A 20 15.29 -6.47 -0.66
N LYS A 21 15.97 -7.50 -1.18
CA LYS A 21 15.33 -8.63 -1.88
C LYS A 21 15.17 -9.89 -1.03
N LYS A 22 15.99 -10.10 0.00
CA LYS A 22 15.91 -11.23 0.95
C LYS A 22 16.45 -10.72 2.30
N CYS A 23 15.57 -10.46 3.27
CA CYS A 23 15.94 -9.65 4.46
C CYS A 23 16.39 -10.41 5.70
N ILE A 24 16.70 -11.71 5.65
CA ILE A 24 17.08 -12.38 6.90
C ILE A 24 18.52 -11.99 7.30
N VAL A 25 19.45 -11.91 6.34
CA VAL A 25 20.86 -11.68 6.66
C VAL A 25 21.24 -10.22 6.43
N GLY A 26 21.34 -9.46 7.52
CA GLY A 26 21.98 -8.13 7.54
C GLY A 26 21.07 -6.94 7.86
N PHE A 27 19.74 -7.08 7.85
CA PHE A 27 18.84 -5.97 8.23
C PHE A 27 18.99 -5.58 9.70
N GLU A 28 19.29 -6.55 10.57
CA GLU A 28 19.66 -6.34 11.97
C GLU A 28 20.79 -5.32 12.15
N LYS A 29 21.75 -5.28 11.21
CA LYS A 29 22.83 -4.30 11.26
C LYS A 29 22.37 -2.92 10.79
N LEU A 30 21.39 -2.87 9.88
CA LEU A 30 20.89 -1.62 9.31
C LEU A 30 20.03 -0.82 10.28
N GLN A 31 19.45 -1.44 11.32
CA GLN A 31 18.59 -0.72 12.26
C GLN A 31 19.31 0.42 13.01
N TYR A 32 20.64 0.35 13.15
CA TYR A 32 21.46 1.37 13.81
C TYR A 32 22.15 2.31 12.82
N VAL A 33 22.05 2.06 11.52
CA VAL A 33 22.65 2.92 10.49
C VAL A 33 21.70 4.08 10.21
N ILE A 34 22.24 5.29 10.21
CA ILE A 34 21.53 6.52 9.88
C ILE A 34 21.74 6.84 8.40
N PHE A 35 20.65 6.84 7.65
CA PHE A 35 20.57 7.25 6.26
C PHE A 35 19.84 8.60 6.19
N SER A 36 20.57 9.68 6.48
CA SER A 36 20.01 11.03 6.60
C SER A 36 19.22 11.50 5.38
N GLN A 37 19.55 11.01 4.18
CA GLN A 37 18.91 11.40 2.94
C GLN A 37 17.93 10.35 2.38
N LEU A 38 17.71 9.22 3.06
CA LEU A 38 16.87 8.14 2.52
C LEU A 38 15.43 8.60 2.30
N GLN A 39 14.94 8.42 1.07
CA GLN A 39 13.57 8.78 0.68
C GLN A 39 12.73 7.57 0.29
N VAL A 40 13.35 6.47 -0.15
CA VAL A 40 12.63 5.29 -0.65
C VAL A 40 13.11 4.03 0.05
N LEU A 41 12.17 3.33 0.69
CA LEU A 41 12.40 2.03 1.33
C LEU A 41 11.57 0.95 0.62
N LYS A 42 12.24 0.02 -0.07
CA LYS A 42 11.57 -1.14 -0.68
C LYS A 42 12.07 -2.44 -0.08
N ILE A 43 11.15 -3.23 0.44
CA ILE A 43 11.44 -4.47 1.14
C ILE A 43 10.58 -5.59 0.56
N ARG A 44 11.24 -6.64 0.07
CA ARG A 44 10.60 -7.78 -0.59
C ARG A 44 10.90 -9.08 0.15
N ASN A 45 9.91 -9.97 0.14
CA ASN A 45 9.94 -11.37 0.58
C ASN A 45 9.89 -11.59 2.09
N ALA A 46 10.98 -11.32 2.80
CA ALA A 46 11.10 -11.59 4.23
C ALA A 46 11.28 -10.29 4.99
N PHE A 47 10.80 -10.23 6.21
CA PHE A 47 11.02 -9.12 7.12
C PHE A 47 11.35 -9.71 8.50
N PRO A 48 12.32 -9.15 9.23
CA PRO A 48 12.61 -9.65 10.56
C PRO A 48 11.49 -9.26 11.53
N SER A 49 10.92 -10.27 12.20
CA SER A 49 9.75 -10.17 13.08
C SER A 49 10.00 -9.53 14.44
N ASN A 50 11.24 -9.12 14.73
CA ASN A 50 11.70 -8.84 16.10
C ASN A 50 11.84 -7.34 16.41
N GLY A 51 10.95 -6.48 15.92
CA GLY A 51 10.97 -5.03 16.20
C GLY A 51 12.09 -4.22 15.53
N ILE A 52 13.09 -4.89 14.93
CA ILE A 52 14.17 -4.31 14.11
C ILE A 52 13.64 -3.32 13.05
N PRO A 53 12.54 -3.62 12.32
CA PRO A 53 11.89 -2.65 11.44
C PRO A 53 11.50 -1.33 12.07
N ILE A 54 10.95 -1.40 13.28
CA ILE A 54 10.43 -0.24 13.99
C ILE A 54 11.61 0.66 14.37
N LYS A 55 12.71 0.07 14.86
CA LYS A 55 13.93 0.82 15.17
C LYS A 55 14.56 1.46 13.94
N PHE A 56 14.54 0.77 12.80
CA PHE A 56 14.98 1.36 11.54
C PHE A 56 14.14 2.59 11.17
N LEU A 57 12.81 2.50 11.25
CA LEU A 57 11.90 3.61 10.93
C LEU A 57 12.03 4.76 11.94
N GLU A 58 12.26 4.47 13.22
CA GLU A 58 12.53 5.49 14.24
C GLU A 58 13.74 6.35 13.86
N ASN A 59 14.81 5.72 13.38
CA ASN A 59 16.06 6.41 13.01
C ASN A 59 16.01 7.08 11.63
N ASN A 60 15.27 6.49 10.67
CA ASN A 60 15.38 6.85 9.25
C ASN A 60 14.06 7.31 8.61
N GLY A 61 12.94 7.26 9.33
CA GLY A 61 11.59 7.43 8.77
C GLY A 61 11.23 8.86 8.38
N LYS A 62 11.83 9.87 9.05
CA LYS A 62 11.43 11.28 8.92
C LYS A 62 11.41 11.79 7.48
N ASN A 63 12.36 11.34 6.66
CA ASN A 63 12.54 11.78 5.28
C ASN A 63 11.97 10.79 4.24
N LEU A 64 11.41 9.65 4.68
CA LEU A 64 10.83 8.67 3.77
C LEU A 64 9.58 9.24 3.08
N LYS A 65 9.60 9.16 1.75
CA LYS A 65 8.51 9.53 0.85
C LYS A 65 7.79 8.30 0.30
N GLU A 66 8.49 7.18 0.18
CA GLU A 66 7.92 5.94 -0.35
C GLU A 66 8.35 4.74 0.50
N ILE A 67 7.35 3.96 0.92
CA ILE A 67 7.53 2.68 1.60
C ILE A 67 6.80 1.60 0.83
N TYR A 68 7.54 0.61 0.36
CA TYR A 68 7.01 -0.59 -0.28
C TYR A 68 7.41 -1.83 0.51
N ILE A 69 6.46 -2.48 1.17
CA ILE A 69 6.73 -3.69 1.96
C ILE A 69 5.83 -4.82 1.46
N CYS A 70 6.46 -5.90 1.00
CA CYS A 70 5.81 -7.08 0.44
C CYS A 70 6.40 -8.34 1.08
N CYS A 71 6.10 -8.57 2.36
CA CYS A 71 6.64 -9.68 3.16
C CYS A 71 5.53 -10.43 3.89
N ASN A 72 5.67 -11.72 4.17
CA ASN A 72 4.60 -12.56 4.76
C ASN A 72 4.60 -12.61 6.31
N ASP A 73 5.08 -11.56 6.96
CA ASP A 73 5.25 -11.57 8.42
C ASP A 73 3.93 -11.35 9.18
N LYS A 74 3.84 -11.86 10.42
CA LYS A 74 2.63 -11.89 11.25
C LYS A 74 2.30 -10.55 11.92
N SER A 75 3.27 -9.63 12.01
CA SER A 75 3.19 -8.39 12.80
C SER A 75 3.15 -7.10 11.96
N PHE A 76 2.27 -7.05 10.95
CA PHE A 76 2.09 -5.83 10.14
C PHE A 76 1.50 -4.64 10.91
N ASN A 77 0.70 -4.90 11.94
CA ASN A 77 0.05 -3.84 12.70
C ASN A 77 1.05 -2.91 13.39
N LEU A 78 1.98 -3.48 14.16
CA LEU A 78 3.02 -2.71 14.86
C LEU A 78 3.89 -1.93 13.86
N LEU A 79 4.18 -2.53 12.70
CA LEU A 79 4.91 -1.86 11.64
C LEU A 79 4.14 -0.67 11.08
N ASN A 80 2.83 -0.81 10.82
CA ASN A 80 1.98 0.26 10.33
C ASN A 80 1.85 1.41 11.33
N LEU A 81 1.74 1.10 12.62
CA LEU A 81 1.77 2.10 13.69
C LEU A 81 3.14 2.81 13.79
N ALA A 82 4.23 2.09 13.55
CA ALA A 82 5.55 2.70 13.46
C ALA A 82 5.68 3.62 12.24
N ILE A 83 5.14 3.20 11.08
CA ILE A 83 5.11 4.03 9.87
C ILE A 83 4.33 5.32 10.13
N SER A 84 3.13 5.24 10.71
CA SER A 84 2.32 6.42 11.01
C SER A 84 3.03 7.37 11.99
N LYS A 85 3.75 6.82 12.98
CA LYS A 85 4.47 7.62 13.97
C LYS A 85 5.74 8.28 13.42
N PHE A 86 6.54 7.56 12.65
CA PHE A 86 7.91 7.98 12.31
C PHE A 86 8.08 8.49 10.87
N CYS A 87 7.07 8.34 10.00
CA CYS A 87 7.14 8.72 8.59
C CYS A 87 6.11 9.82 8.23
N PRO A 88 6.20 11.03 8.80
CA PRO A 88 5.20 12.07 8.59
C PRO A 88 5.19 12.62 7.15
N MET A 89 6.31 12.52 6.41
CA MET A 89 6.46 13.02 5.03
C MET A 89 6.10 11.99 3.95
N LEU A 90 5.47 10.87 4.36
CA LEU A 90 5.19 9.76 3.46
C LEU A 90 4.15 10.14 2.40
N ARG A 91 4.49 9.88 1.14
CA ARG A 91 3.63 10.14 -0.04
C ARG A 91 3.07 8.86 -0.66
N LYS A 92 3.78 7.74 -0.52
CA LYS A 92 3.45 6.46 -1.13
C LYS A 92 3.63 5.32 -0.14
N LEU A 93 2.59 4.52 0.08
CA LEU A 93 2.60 3.42 1.04
C LEU A 93 1.99 2.14 0.48
N SER A 94 2.74 1.05 0.45
CA SER A 94 2.19 -0.30 0.29
C SER A 94 2.09 -0.97 1.66
N THR A 95 0.88 -1.33 2.07
CA THR A 95 0.62 -1.89 3.39
C THR A 95 -0.38 -3.06 3.35
N ARG A 96 -0.35 -3.86 4.41
CA ARG A 96 -1.32 -4.91 4.73
C ARG A 96 -2.00 -4.55 6.04
N ILE A 97 -3.32 -4.66 6.07
CA ILE A 97 -4.14 -4.37 7.25
C ILE A 97 -5.08 -5.57 7.44
N LYS A 98 -5.07 -6.17 8.63
CA LYS A 98 -6.01 -7.27 8.93
C LYS A 98 -7.43 -6.71 9.02
N ASN A 99 -8.43 -7.56 8.75
CA ASN A 99 -9.84 -7.18 8.83
C ASN A 99 -10.26 -6.63 10.21
N ASN A 100 -9.61 -7.06 11.30
CA ASN A 100 -9.82 -6.57 12.67
C ASN A 100 -8.89 -5.41 13.08
N GLU A 101 -8.06 -4.88 12.17
CA GLU A 101 -7.07 -3.81 12.43
C GLU A 101 -7.36 -2.55 11.61
N LEU A 102 -8.63 -2.32 11.25
CA LEU A 102 -9.08 -1.16 10.46
C LEU A 102 -8.64 0.18 11.06
N GLU A 103 -8.62 0.27 12.39
CA GLU A 103 -8.25 1.49 13.10
C GLU A 103 -6.82 1.94 12.79
N THR A 104 -5.93 0.99 12.51
CA THR A 104 -4.55 1.28 12.11
C THR A 104 -4.48 2.00 10.77
N LEU A 105 -5.35 1.66 9.82
CA LEU A 105 -5.44 2.36 8.54
C LEU A 105 -5.92 3.82 8.73
N LYS A 106 -6.85 4.05 9.66
CA LYS A 106 -7.29 5.42 10.00
C LYS A 106 -6.17 6.22 10.64
N ILE A 107 -5.41 5.62 11.55
CA ILE A 107 -4.22 6.25 12.16
C ILE A 107 -3.21 6.63 11.07
N ILE A 108 -2.93 5.74 10.11
CA ILE A 108 -2.05 6.06 8.98
C ILE A 108 -2.53 7.30 8.23
N PHE A 109 -3.80 7.37 7.85
CA PHE A 109 -4.32 8.53 7.12
C PHE A 109 -4.26 9.83 7.92
N ASN A 110 -4.49 9.77 9.23
CA ASN A 110 -4.41 10.93 10.11
C ASN A 110 -2.97 11.43 10.32
N SER A 111 -2.00 10.51 10.41
CA SER A 111 -0.60 10.87 10.65
C SER A 111 0.17 11.22 9.37
N CYS A 112 -0.02 10.47 8.29
CA CYS A 112 0.67 10.67 7.01
C CYS A 112 -0.13 11.60 6.09
N LYS A 113 -0.23 12.88 6.44
CA LYS A 113 -1.08 13.86 5.74
C LYS A 113 -0.71 14.08 4.27
N TYR A 114 0.54 13.80 3.86
CA TYR A 114 1.01 13.95 2.49
C TYR A 114 0.81 12.68 1.63
N LEU A 115 0.12 11.67 2.15
CA LEU A 115 -0.08 10.42 1.43
C LEU A 115 -0.98 10.65 0.19
N GLU A 116 -0.39 10.43 -0.97
CA GLU A 116 -1.02 10.61 -2.29
C GLU A 116 -1.36 9.26 -2.95
N SER A 117 -0.58 8.23 -2.64
CA SER A 117 -0.78 6.88 -3.18
C SER A 117 -0.72 5.82 -2.08
N ILE A 118 -1.67 4.88 -2.13
CA ILE A 118 -1.70 3.74 -1.23
C ILE A 118 -2.01 2.44 -1.97
N LYS A 119 -1.22 1.40 -1.69
CA LYS A 119 -1.47 0.02 -2.10
C LYS A 119 -1.92 -0.78 -0.87
N ILE A 120 -3.14 -1.31 -0.91
CA ILE A 120 -3.77 -2.07 0.17
C ILE A 120 -3.96 -3.51 -0.28
N TRP A 121 -3.59 -4.44 0.58
CA TRP A 121 -3.81 -5.87 0.34
C TRP A 121 -5.19 -6.27 0.87
N CYS A 122 -5.96 -6.95 0.02
CA CYS A 122 -7.35 -7.33 0.27
C CYS A 122 -7.57 -8.84 0.13
N GLY A 123 -8.54 -9.36 0.88
CA GLY A 123 -8.92 -10.79 0.87
C GLY A 123 -8.24 -11.63 1.95
N GLY A 124 -8.73 -12.86 2.13
CA GLY A 124 -8.29 -13.77 3.19
C GLY A 124 -8.51 -13.17 4.59
N SER A 125 -7.44 -12.99 5.37
CA SER A 125 -7.48 -12.36 6.70
C SER A 125 -7.28 -10.83 6.70
N PHE A 126 -7.13 -10.23 5.51
CA PHE A 126 -6.98 -8.78 5.33
C PHE A 126 -8.32 -8.09 5.08
N LEU A 127 -8.30 -6.77 4.92
CA LEU A 127 -9.49 -5.99 4.61
C LEU A 127 -10.23 -6.53 3.37
N SER A 128 -11.56 -6.44 3.39
CA SER A 128 -12.32 -6.55 2.13
C SER A 128 -12.10 -5.32 1.25
N GLU A 129 -12.38 -5.43 -0.05
CA GLU A 129 -12.34 -4.29 -0.97
C GLU A 129 -13.23 -3.16 -0.46
N LYS A 130 -14.46 -3.49 -0.06
CA LYS A 130 -15.41 -2.54 0.53
C LYS A 130 -14.81 -1.78 1.71
N GLN A 131 -14.25 -2.49 2.69
CA GLN A 131 -13.65 -1.87 3.87
C GLN A 131 -12.50 -0.93 3.49
N ALA A 132 -11.65 -1.34 2.54
CA ALA A 132 -10.56 -0.50 2.05
C ALA A 132 -11.10 0.77 1.36
N LEU A 133 -12.05 0.62 0.43
CA LEU A 133 -12.65 1.71 -0.34
C LEU A 133 -13.36 2.74 0.56
N GLU A 134 -14.23 2.29 1.46
CA GLU A 134 -14.96 3.14 2.41
C GLU A 134 -13.99 3.91 3.32
N THR A 135 -12.93 3.25 3.79
CA THR A 135 -11.95 3.88 4.68
C THR A 135 -11.12 4.92 3.95
N VAL A 136 -10.69 4.65 2.72
CA VAL A 136 -9.95 5.63 1.91
C VAL A 136 -10.80 6.87 1.66
N VAL A 137 -12.06 6.71 1.25
CA VAL A 137 -12.97 7.84 1.00
C VAL A 137 -13.18 8.68 2.25
N LYS A 138 -13.44 8.02 3.39
CA LYS A 138 -13.84 8.69 4.62
C LYS A 138 -12.67 9.39 5.34
N TYR A 139 -11.49 8.76 5.35
CA TYR A 139 -10.40 9.20 6.23
C TYR A 139 -9.19 9.76 5.48
N SER A 140 -9.02 9.48 4.19
CA SER A 140 -7.89 10.02 3.46
C SER A 140 -8.16 11.45 2.96
N GLN A 141 -7.14 12.30 2.97
CA GLN A 141 -7.25 13.69 2.49
C GLN A 141 -6.64 13.88 1.10
N ASN A 142 -5.46 13.29 0.86
CA ASN A 142 -4.66 13.61 -0.33
C ASN A 142 -4.53 12.48 -1.35
N ILE A 143 -5.08 11.30 -1.05
CA ILE A 143 -5.00 10.13 -1.94
C ILE A 143 -5.68 10.44 -3.27
N ASN A 144 -4.93 10.22 -4.36
CA ASN A 144 -5.39 10.24 -5.74
C ASN A 144 -5.01 8.97 -6.50
N GLU A 145 -4.17 8.09 -5.93
CA GLU A 145 -3.89 6.76 -6.47
C GLU A 145 -4.21 5.69 -5.40
N LEU A 146 -5.09 4.76 -5.75
CA LEU A 146 -5.46 3.62 -4.93
C LEU A 146 -5.15 2.34 -5.70
N VAL A 147 -4.39 1.46 -5.07
CA VAL A 147 -4.08 0.14 -5.61
C VAL A 147 -4.61 -0.92 -4.68
N LEU A 148 -5.51 -1.77 -5.18
CA LEU A 148 -6.01 -2.93 -4.45
C LEU A 148 -5.26 -4.17 -4.92
N TYR A 149 -4.65 -4.90 -3.99
CA TYR A 149 -3.95 -6.15 -4.26
C TYR A 149 -4.79 -7.31 -3.74
N HIS A 150 -5.33 -8.14 -4.62
CA HIS A 150 -6.20 -9.26 -4.25
C HIS A 150 -5.34 -10.50 -3.99
N LEU A 151 -5.42 -11.03 -2.77
CA LEU A 151 -4.49 -12.08 -2.34
C LEU A 151 -4.98 -13.51 -2.59
N TYR A 152 -6.27 -13.77 -2.49
CA TYR A 152 -6.98 -15.05 -2.70
C TYR A 152 -8.47 -14.72 -2.81
N ILE A 153 -9.33 -15.71 -3.15
CA ILE A 153 -10.76 -15.53 -3.43
C ILE A 153 -11.31 -14.52 -2.42
N THR A 154 -11.64 -13.32 -2.90
CA THR A 154 -12.38 -12.37 -2.09
C THR A 154 -13.71 -13.04 -1.84
N GLN A 155 -13.87 -13.66 -0.65
CA GLN A 155 -15.15 -14.18 -0.16
C GLN A 155 -16.24 -13.07 -0.13
N PHE A 156 -15.83 -11.83 -0.36
CA PHE A 156 -16.63 -10.62 -0.34
C PHE A 156 -16.46 -9.93 -1.70
N ILE A 157 -17.19 -10.41 -2.71
CA ILE A 157 -17.33 -9.73 -4.00
C ILE A 157 -17.90 -8.34 -3.73
N LEU A 158 -17.16 -7.29 -4.10
CA LEU A 158 -17.66 -5.92 -4.04
C LEU A 158 -18.91 -5.80 -4.92
N LEU A 159 -20.04 -5.42 -4.33
CA LEU A 159 -21.28 -5.30 -5.09
C LEU A 159 -21.24 -4.04 -5.99
N PRO A 160 -21.86 -4.07 -7.18
CA PRO A 160 -21.93 -2.89 -8.06
C PRO A 160 -22.46 -1.63 -7.37
N LYS A 161 -23.52 -1.76 -6.55
CA LYS A 161 -24.06 -0.66 -5.73
C LYS A 161 -23.04 -0.08 -4.73
N GLU A 162 -22.15 -0.91 -4.20
CA GLU A 162 -21.12 -0.48 -3.25
C GLU A 162 -19.98 0.24 -3.98
N LEU A 163 -19.63 -0.23 -5.18
CA LEU A 163 -18.68 0.42 -6.07
C LEU A 163 -19.20 1.79 -6.55
N GLU A 164 -20.47 1.86 -6.97
CA GLU A 164 -21.08 3.13 -7.37
C GLU A 164 -21.13 4.12 -6.20
N SER A 165 -21.54 3.67 -5.01
CA SER A 165 -21.52 4.49 -3.79
C SER A 165 -20.11 5.01 -3.48
N PHE A 166 -19.08 4.17 -3.64
CA PHE A 166 -17.69 4.62 -3.50
C PHE A 166 -17.35 5.78 -4.45
N PHE A 167 -17.70 5.69 -5.74
CA PHE A 167 -17.40 6.76 -6.70
C PHE A 167 -18.23 8.03 -6.47
N ILE A 168 -19.49 7.92 -6.05
CA ILE A 168 -20.31 9.06 -5.62
C ILE A 168 -19.61 9.78 -4.48
N ASN A 169 -19.22 9.05 -3.43
CA ASN A 169 -18.56 9.64 -2.28
C ASN A 169 -17.18 10.19 -2.62
N TRP A 170 -16.44 9.56 -3.54
CA TRP A 170 -15.18 10.09 -4.05
C TRP A 170 -15.37 11.44 -4.76
N SER A 171 -16.42 11.56 -5.56
CA SER A 171 -16.75 12.80 -6.29
C SER A 171 -17.06 13.98 -5.36
N ASN A 172 -17.54 13.69 -4.15
CA ASN A 172 -17.88 14.68 -3.13
C ASN A 172 -16.68 15.11 -2.26
N ARG A 173 -15.47 14.59 -2.51
CA ARG A 173 -14.28 14.94 -1.72
C ARG A 173 -13.81 16.36 -2.01
N VAL A 174 -13.31 17.03 -0.97
CA VAL A 174 -12.67 18.35 -1.07
C VAL A 174 -11.20 18.24 -0.64
N PRO A 175 -10.22 18.60 -1.49
CA PRO A 175 -10.39 19.01 -2.88
C PRO A 175 -10.80 17.82 -3.78
N GLN A 176 -11.56 18.11 -4.83
CA GLN A 176 -11.95 17.10 -5.81
C GLN A 176 -10.71 16.72 -6.64
N LYS A 177 -10.21 15.49 -6.43
CA LYS A 177 -9.06 14.92 -7.15
C LYS A 177 -9.53 13.69 -7.90
N SER A 178 -9.23 13.60 -9.19
CA SER A 178 -9.53 12.41 -9.98
C SER A 178 -8.71 11.21 -9.47
N LEU A 179 -9.38 10.05 -9.39
CA LEU A 179 -8.83 8.79 -8.91
C LEU A 179 -8.05 8.05 -10.00
N SER A 180 -6.88 7.55 -9.66
CA SER A 180 -6.21 6.46 -10.37
C SER A 180 -6.43 5.17 -9.59
N LEU A 181 -7.26 4.27 -10.12
CA LEU A 181 -7.57 2.99 -9.51
C LEU A 181 -6.82 1.87 -10.25
N VAL A 182 -6.06 1.07 -9.50
CA VAL A 182 -5.37 -0.10 -10.04
C VAL A 182 -5.76 -1.34 -9.25
N ILE A 183 -6.17 -2.39 -9.94
CA ILE A 183 -6.46 -3.69 -9.35
C ILE A 183 -5.33 -4.65 -9.74
N ILE A 184 -4.71 -5.28 -8.75
CA ILE A 184 -3.72 -6.32 -8.94
C ILE A 184 -4.37 -7.64 -8.59
N VAL A 185 -4.47 -8.52 -9.59
CA VAL A 185 -5.06 -9.86 -9.48
C VAL A 185 -3.95 -10.90 -9.43
N TYR A 186 -4.13 -11.95 -8.64
CA TYR A 186 -3.20 -13.07 -8.60
C TYR A 186 -3.65 -14.15 -9.60
N LEU A 187 -2.71 -14.65 -10.40
CA LEU A 187 -2.87 -15.40 -11.66
C LEU A 187 -3.75 -16.67 -11.64
N TYR A 188 -4.27 -17.11 -10.50
CA TYR A 188 -5.07 -18.34 -10.39
C TYR A 188 -6.57 -18.08 -10.14
N GLU A 189 -7.00 -16.80 -10.10
CA GLU A 189 -8.34 -16.41 -9.67
C GLU A 189 -8.96 -15.35 -10.59
N GLU A 190 -8.88 -15.57 -11.90
CA GLU A 190 -9.38 -14.63 -12.92
C GLU A 190 -10.89 -14.36 -12.88
N ASN A 191 -11.67 -15.03 -12.04
CA ASN A 191 -13.13 -14.99 -12.08
C ASN A 191 -13.79 -14.02 -11.09
N THR A 192 -13.03 -13.30 -10.25
CA THR A 192 -13.62 -12.44 -9.19
C THR A 192 -13.11 -11.00 -9.18
N SER A 193 -12.38 -10.57 -10.21
CA SER A 193 -11.90 -9.18 -10.29
C SER A 193 -12.98 -8.21 -10.78
N LEU A 194 -12.84 -6.93 -10.44
CA LEU A 194 -13.84 -5.90 -10.76
C LEU A 194 -14.16 -5.81 -12.26
N ASP A 195 -13.19 -6.10 -13.12
CA ASP A 195 -13.33 -6.06 -14.58
C ASP A 195 -14.07 -7.25 -15.20
N LYS A 196 -14.47 -8.23 -14.39
CA LYS A 196 -15.19 -9.43 -14.86
C LYS A 196 -16.69 -9.34 -14.69
N ASN A 197 -17.17 -8.30 -14.00
CA ASN A 197 -18.58 -8.03 -13.83
C ASN A 197 -18.97 -6.86 -14.76
N ASP A 198 -19.92 -7.11 -15.67
CA ASP A 198 -20.32 -6.12 -16.67
C ASP A 198 -20.89 -4.84 -16.04
N GLU A 199 -21.69 -4.97 -14.98
CA GLU A 199 -22.26 -3.83 -14.24
C GLU A 199 -21.15 -2.98 -13.59
N ASN A 200 -20.12 -3.61 -13.02
CA ASN A 200 -18.94 -2.90 -12.49
C ASN A 200 -18.20 -2.13 -13.60
N ILE A 201 -18.03 -2.73 -14.78
CA ILE A 201 -17.40 -2.06 -15.93
C ILE A 201 -18.23 -0.89 -16.43
N GLU A 202 -19.55 -1.03 -16.51
CA GLU A 202 -20.45 0.07 -16.86
C GLU A 202 -20.33 1.24 -15.88
N ILE A 203 -20.33 0.95 -14.59
CA ILE A 203 -20.11 1.94 -13.51
C ILE A 203 -18.74 2.62 -13.69
N ILE A 204 -17.66 1.85 -13.84
CA ILE A 204 -16.30 2.40 -14.02
C ILE A 204 -16.25 3.31 -15.25
N ASN A 205 -16.79 2.88 -16.38
CA ASN A 205 -16.83 3.67 -17.62
C ASN A 205 -17.65 4.96 -17.45
N LYS A 206 -18.78 4.91 -16.74
CA LYS A 206 -19.55 6.09 -16.36
C LYS A 206 -18.69 7.10 -15.59
N TYR A 207 -17.96 6.66 -14.56
CA TYR A 207 -17.12 7.55 -13.74
C TYR A 207 -15.81 7.98 -14.41
N ILE A 208 -15.32 7.25 -15.41
CA ILE A 208 -14.26 7.74 -16.33
C ILE A 208 -14.79 8.92 -17.15
N LYS A 209 -15.97 8.78 -17.78
CA LYS A 209 -16.60 9.84 -18.58
C LYS A 209 -16.90 11.10 -17.75
N LEU A 210 -17.26 10.93 -16.49
CA LEU A 210 -17.49 12.03 -15.54
C LEU A 210 -16.20 12.68 -15.01
N GLY A 211 -15.02 12.19 -15.39
CA GLY A 211 -13.72 12.72 -14.94
C GLY A 211 -13.35 12.38 -13.50
N VAL A 212 -14.17 11.56 -12.82
CA VAL A 212 -13.93 11.09 -11.44
C VAL A 212 -12.79 10.09 -11.41
N ILE A 213 -12.73 9.20 -12.41
CA ILE A 213 -11.62 8.26 -12.60
C ILE A 213 -10.72 8.79 -13.71
N LYS A 214 -9.48 9.13 -13.37
CA LYS A 214 -8.43 9.51 -14.32
C LYS A 214 -7.83 8.29 -15.01
N LYS A 215 -7.67 7.20 -14.28
CA LYS A 215 -7.03 5.98 -14.77
C LYS A 215 -7.64 4.77 -14.08
N PHE A 216 -8.02 3.77 -14.86
CA PHE A 216 -8.36 2.44 -14.39
C PHE A 216 -7.41 1.42 -15.03
N LYS A 217 -6.89 0.48 -14.25
CA LYS A 217 -6.01 -0.59 -14.76
C LYS A 217 -6.21 -1.86 -13.94
N VAL A 218 -6.29 -3.00 -14.63
CA VAL A 218 -6.17 -4.33 -14.04
C VAL A 218 -4.85 -4.96 -14.50
N THR A 219 -4.14 -5.64 -13.60
CA THR A 219 -2.85 -6.27 -13.91
C THR A 219 -2.54 -7.44 -13.01
N ASP A 220 -1.72 -8.37 -13.50
CA ASP A 220 -1.14 -9.49 -12.77
C ASP A 220 0.27 -9.19 -12.22
N ASP A 221 0.84 -8.00 -12.48
CA ASP A 221 2.18 -7.64 -12.01
C ASP A 221 2.16 -7.36 -10.50
N TYR A 222 2.40 -8.40 -9.71
CA TYR A 222 2.50 -8.29 -8.26
C TYR A 222 3.60 -7.32 -7.79
N ARG A 223 4.55 -6.96 -8.67
CA ARG A 223 5.63 -6.01 -8.40
C ARG A 223 5.26 -4.56 -8.71
N TYR A 224 4.02 -4.31 -9.16
CA TYR A 224 3.51 -2.96 -9.39
C TYR A 224 3.86 -2.08 -8.20
N SER A 225 4.70 -1.08 -8.47
CA SER A 225 5.09 -0.06 -7.52
C SER A 225 4.20 1.14 -7.70
N ILE A 226 3.67 1.61 -6.58
CA ILE A 226 3.02 2.90 -6.45
C ILE A 226 4.04 4.03 -6.37
#